data_AF-A0A965MCC0-F1
#
_entry.id   AF-A0A965MCC0-F1
#
_cell.length_a   1.000
_cell.length_b   1.000
_cell.length_c   1.000
_cell.angle_alpha   90.00
_cell.angle_beta   90.00
_cell.angle_gamma   90.00
#
_symmetry.space_group_name_H-M   'P 1'
#
loop_
_entity.id
_entity.type
_entity.pdbx_description
1 polymer ?
#
loop_
_entity_poly.entity_id
_entity_poly.type
_entity_poly.pdbx_seq_one_letter_code
_entity_poly.pdbx_strand_id
1 'polypeptide(L)'
;MPTEPTDIRLTLQPESRVELIDVAESVKEKEEHFFDNYRKSAYASHHTTAGFFEQSFARRLKHDPVALEKYVGSFKKLFPPDADYRHDQMELRDELSEAQKLVEPKNADSHLTYIGAGLENCVTYLNDRKAPVYFVDLDGTNGEMRRTRKTTVIGFNEESVVEQRTLTIPMGSHPIGSVNLWDPRVGVLQQLEEQIKELGLEKGRISLSLSPNLQLILL
;
A
#
# COMPACT_ATOMS: atom_id res chain seq x y z
N MET A 1 -27.99 7.66 -14.14
CA MET A 1 -27.27 6.68 -14.98
C MET A 1 -26.16 6.10 -14.12
N PRO A 2 -25.78 4.82 -14.28
CA PRO A 2 -24.60 4.30 -13.58
C PRO A 2 -23.37 5.07 -14.07
N THR A 3 -22.66 5.72 -13.14
CA THR A 3 -21.38 6.36 -13.41
C THR A 3 -20.33 5.27 -13.58
N GLU A 4 -19.63 5.24 -14.71
CA GLU A 4 -18.49 4.35 -14.92
C GLU A 4 -17.41 4.64 -13.87
N PRO A 5 -16.66 3.63 -13.38
CA PRO A 5 -15.60 3.88 -12.43
C PRO A 5 -14.50 4.77 -13.03
N THR A 6 -14.09 5.81 -12.30
CA THR A 6 -13.00 6.73 -12.73
C THR A 6 -11.79 6.57 -11.82
N ASP A 7 -10.59 6.55 -12.41
CA ASP A 7 -9.34 6.55 -11.66
C ASP A 7 -8.61 7.89 -11.78
N ILE A 8 -8.08 8.36 -10.65
CA ILE A 8 -7.20 9.51 -10.55
C ILE A 8 -5.85 9.03 -10.04
N ARG A 9 -4.81 9.27 -10.82
CA ARG A 9 -3.42 9.03 -10.40
C ARG A 9 -2.86 10.30 -9.78
N LEU A 10 -2.35 10.18 -8.57
CA LEU A 10 -1.69 11.25 -7.84
C LEU A 10 -0.19 10.98 -7.78
N THR A 11 0.58 12.05 -7.93
CA THR A 11 2.01 12.08 -7.64
C THR A 11 2.18 12.96 -6.42
N LEU A 12 2.70 12.40 -5.34
CA LEU A 12 2.92 13.10 -4.08
C LEU A 12 4.42 13.28 -3.86
N GLN A 13 4.79 14.34 -3.16
CA GLN A 13 6.17 14.60 -2.79
C GLN A 13 6.20 14.91 -1.29
N PRO A 14 6.54 13.96 -0.42
CA PRO A 14 6.67 14.21 1.00
C PRO A 14 7.77 15.24 1.28
N GLU A 15 7.55 16.13 2.23
CA GLU A 15 8.48 17.11 2.81
C GLU A 15 9.37 16.51 3.90
N SER A 16 8.96 15.40 4.50
CA SER A 16 9.73 14.74 5.56
C SER A 16 9.73 13.23 5.41
N ARG A 17 10.58 12.56 6.21
CA ARG A 17 10.67 11.09 6.18
C ARG A 17 9.35 10.43 6.58
N VAL A 18 8.63 11.02 7.54
CA VAL A 18 7.32 10.50 7.96
C VAL A 18 6.28 11.59 7.84
N GLU A 19 5.27 11.35 7.01
CA GLU A 19 4.29 12.37 6.69
C GLU A 19 2.91 11.77 6.41
N LEU A 20 1.88 12.48 6.84
CA LEU A 20 0.49 12.18 6.52
C LEU A 20 0.02 13.21 5.51
N ILE A 21 -0.19 12.76 4.27
CA ILE A 21 -0.59 13.62 3.15
C ILE A 21 -2.08 13.42 2.91
N ASP A 22 -2.90 14.47 3.00
CA ASP A 22 -4.34 14.36 2.71
C ASP A 22 -4.59 14.23 1.20
N VAL A 23 -4.75 12.99 0.74
CA VAL A 23 -5.00 12.72 -0.67
C VAL A 23 -6.43 13.01 -1.08
N ALA A 24 -7.37 13.14 -0.13
CA ALA A 24 -8.73 13.54 -0.46
C ALA A 24 -8.77 15.01 -0.93
N GLU A 25 -7.93 15.87 -0.37
CA GLU A 25 -7.74 17.24 -0.85
C GLU A 25 -7.17 17.24 -2.28
N SER A 26 -6.08 16.50 -2.52
CA SER A 26 -5.47 16.40 -3.87
C SER A 26 -6.41 15.82 -4.93
N VAL A 27 -7.32 14.92 -4.55
CA VAL A 27 -8.37 14.43 -5.46
C VAL A 27 -9.35 15.54 -5.82
N LYS A 28 -9.83 16.31 -4.84
CA LYS A 28 -10.77 17.44 -5.09
C LYS A 28 -10.15 18.51 -5.96
N GLU A 29 -8.86 18.80 -5.80
CA GLU A 29 -8.14 19.75 -6.65
C GLU A 29 -8.10 19.30 -8.12
N LYS A 30 -8.04 17.99 -8.37
CA LYS A 30 -8.06 17.45 -9.74
C LYS A 30 -9.46 17.29 -10.30
N GLU A 31 -10.41 16.88 -9.47
CA GLU A 31 -11.81 16.65 -9.85
C GLU A 31 -12.73 17.00 -8.67
N GLU A 32 -13.24 18.24 -8.66
CA GLU A 32 -14.00 18.84 -7.55
C GLU A 32 -15.17 17.97 -7.07
N HIS A 33 -15.90 17.38 -8.01
CA HIS A 33 -17.11 16.59 -7.73
C HIS A 33 -16.87 15.08 -7.63
N PHE A 34 -15.60 14.63 -7.59
CA PHE A 34 -15.29 13.20 -7.58
C PHE A 34 -16.01 12.45 -6.46
N PHE A 35 -15.95 12.95 -5.23
CA PHE A 35 -16.59 12.32 -4.07
C PHE A 35 -18.12 12.44 -4.07
N ASP A 36 -18.69 13.24 -4.97
CA ASP A 36 -20.14 13.39 -5.15
C ASP A 36 -20.67 12.40 -6.19
N ASN A 37 -19.84 12.07 -7.18
CA ASN A 37 -20.18 11.20 -8.29
C ASN A 37 -20.11 9.71 -7.91
N TYR A 38 -19.39 9.39 -6.83
CA TYR A 38 -19.13 8.01 -6.40
C TYR A 38 -19.49 7.79 -4.94
N ARG A 39 -20.14 6.65 -4.65
CA ARG A 39 -20.44 6.20 -3.29
C ARG A 39 -19.19 5.74 -2.53
N LYS A 40 -18.22 5.16 -3.24
CA LYS A 40 -17.00 4.58 -2.67
C LYS A 40 -15.78 5.06 -3.43
N SER A 41 -14.64 5.03 -2.75
CA SER A 41 -13.32 5.14 -3.38
C SER A 41 -12.40 4.04 -2.89
N ALA A 42 -11.71 3.40 -3.81
CA ALA A 42 -10.59 2.51 -3.53
C ALA A 42 -9.29 3.30 -3.67
N TYR A 43 -8.44 3.26 -2.66
CA TYR A 43 -7.14 3.93 -2.64
C TYR A 43 -6.06 2.85 -2.73
N ALA A 44 -5.16 2.98 -3.69
CA ALA A 44 -4.07 2.03 -3.94
C ALA A 44 -2.71 2.74 -3.90
N SER A 45 -1.93 2.45 -2.87
CA SER A 45 -0.53 2.82 -2.77
C SER A 45 0.32 1.91 -3.65
N HIS A 46 1.32 2.50 -4.31
CA HIS A 46 2.28 1.77 -5.15
C HIS A 46 3.60 1.54 -4.41
N HIS A 47 3.61 1.58 -3.08
CA HIS A 47 4.81 1.55 -2.24
C HIS A 47 4.63 0.55 -1.10
N THR A 48 5.76 0.05 -0.62
CA THR A 48 5.86 -0.97 0.44
C THR A 48 6.23 -0.36 1.80
N THR A 49 6.48 0.95 1.83
CA THR A 49 6.74 1.76 3.03
C THR A 49 5.77 2.93 3.16
N ALA A 50 4.69 2.92 2.38
CA ALA A 50 3.68 3.97 2.43
C ALA A 50 2.32 3.41 2.01
N GLY A 51 1.25 3.89 2.65
CA GLY A 51 -0.09 3.38 2.40
C GLY A 51 -1.15 4.04 3.26
N PHE A 52 -2.21 3.32 3.55
CA PHE A 52 -3.40 3.87 4.17
C PHE A 52 -3.80 3.08 5.41
N PHE A 53 -4.47 3.76 6.33
CA PHE A 53 -5.25 3.05 7.34
C PHE A 53 -6.60 2.65 6.79
N GLU A 54 -7.15 1.55 7.30
CA GLU A 54 -8.55 1.19 7.10
C GLU A 54 -9.50 2.30 7.60
N GLN A 55 -10.61 2.53 6.90
CA GLN A 55 -11.52 3.65 7.20
C GLN A 55 -12.04 3.59 8.64
N SER A 56 -12.35 2.39 9.13
CA SER A 56 -12.85 2.18 10.49
C SER A 56 -11.82 2.59 11.55
N PHE A 57 -10.53 2.33 11.29
CA PHE A 57 -9.43 2.70 12.17
C PHE A 57 -9.21 4.22 12.16
N ALA A 58 -9.15 4.84 10.97
CA ALA A 58 -9.04 6.28 10.84
C ALA A 58 -10.19 7.00 11.57
N ARG A 59 -11.43 6.51 11.42
CA ARG A 59 -12.62 7.02 12.14
C ARG A 59 -12.50 6.86 13.66
N ARG A 60 -11.94 5.76 14.15
CA ARG A 60 -11.75 5.53 15.59
C ARG A 60 -10.79 6.57 16.20
N LEU A 61 -9.80 6.99 15.42
CA LEU A 61 -8.91 8.11 15.76
C LEU A 61 -9.44 9.47 15.29
N LYS A 62 -10.73 9.55 14.93
CA LYS A 62 -11.44 10.76 14.51
C LYS A 62 -10.82 11.49 13.31
N HIS A 63 -10.08 10.76 12.48
CA HIS A 63 -9.29 11.34 11.40
C HIS A 63 -8.33 12.44 11.87
N ASP A 64 -7.92 12.44 13.14
CA ASP A 64 -6.98 13.43 13.66
C ASP A 64 -5.56 13.07 13.19
N PRO A 65 -4.92 13.88 12.32
CA PRO A 65 -3.58 13.58 11.83
C PRO A 65 -2.56 13.47 12.97
N VAL A 66 -2.71 14.24 14.04
CA VAL A 66 -1.80 14.18 15.20
C VAL A 66 -1.95 12.85 15.95
N ALA A 67 -3.17 12.34 16.11
CA ALA A 67 -3.41 11.04 16.74
C ALA A 67 -2.88 9.89 15.87
N LEU A 68 -3.09 9.96 14.55
CA LEU A 68 -2.60 8.97 13.59
C LEU A 68 -1.06 8.94 13.55
N GLU A 69 -0.42 10.11 13.52
CA GLU A 69 1.04 10.22 13.57
C GLU A 69 1.61 9.68 14.88
N LYS A 70 0.98 9.98 16.04
CA LYS A 70 1.38 9.41 17.33
C LYS A 70 1.24 7.89 17.39
N TYR A 71 0.20 7.36 16.77
CA TYR A 71 0.00 5.92 16.66
C TYR A 71 1.14 5.29 15.86
N VAL A 72 1.44 5.80 14.66
CA VAL A 72 2.61 5.38 13.85
C VAL A 72 3.91 5.52 14.63
N GLY A 73 4.09 6.64 15.34
CA GLY A 73 5.26 6.92 16.16
C GLY A 73 5.51 5.92 17.28
N SER A 74 4.48 5.18 17.72
CA SER A 74 4.64 4.10 18.70
C SER A 74 5.34 2.89 18.09
N PHE A 75 5.07 2.57 16.82
CA PHE A 75 5.74 1.50 16.08
C PHE A 75 7.16 1.87 15.69
N LYS A 76 7.42 3.14 15.38
CA LYS A 76 8.80 3.63 15.16
C LYS A 76 9.69 3.50 16.39
N LYS A 77 9.12 3.50 17.60
CA LYS A 77 9.90 3.22 18.82
C LYS A 77 10.22 1.73 18.97
N LEU A 78 9.32 0.87 18.48
CA LEU A 78 9.52 -0.57 18.45
C LEU A 78 10.53 -0.98 17.36
N PHE A 79 10.48 -0.30 16.23
CA PHE A 79 11.36 -0.47 15.07
C PHE A 79 12.14 0.83 14.85
N PRO A 80 13.19 1.10 15.65
CA PRO A 80 13.97 2.32 15.52
C PRO A 80 14.70 2.36 14.17
N PRO A 81 14.90 3.57 13.58
CA PRO A 81 15.79 3.74 12.44
C PRO A 81 17.23 3.38 12.82
N ASP A 82 18.04 3.05 11.81
CA ASP A 82 19.47 2.76 11.94
C ASP A 82 19.81 1.61 12.90
N ALA A 83 18.85 0.72 13.17
CA ALA A 83 19.16 -0.56 13.82
C ALA A 83 19.91 -1.46 12.82
N ASP A 84 20.54 -2.53 13.33
CA ASP A 84 21.30 -3.49 12.52
C ASP A 84 20.36 -4.48 11.79
N TYR A 85 19.41 -3.95 11.01
CA TYR A 85 18.52 -4.74 10.20
C TYR A 85 19.27 -5.30 9.00
N ARG A 86 19.09 -6.59 8.75
CA ARG A 86 19.69 -7.26 7.59
C ARG A 86 19.28 -6.62 6.25
N HIS A 87 18.08 -6.06 6.16
CA HIS A 87 17.61 -5.34 4.95
C HIS A 87 18.44 -4.07 4.67
N ASP A 88 19.04 -3.45 5.68
CA ASP A 88 19.84 -2.23 5.51
C ASP A 88 21.34 -2.53 5.23
N GLN A 89 21.72 -3.81 5.23
CA GLN A 89 23.05 -4.31 4.84
C GLN A 89 23.12 -4.48 3.32
N MET A 90 23.39 -3.38 2.61
CA MET A 90 23.34 -3.30 1.13
C MET A 90 24.22 -4.33 0.41
N GLU A 91 25.31 -4.76 1.05
CA GLU A 91 26.19 -5.82 0.55
C GLU A 91 25.50 -7.18 0.45
N LEU A 92 24.41 -7.41 1.19
CA LEU A 92 23.61 -8.64 1.16
C LEU A 92 22.42 -8.57 0.18
N ARG A 93 22.20 -7.42 -0.47
CA ARG A 93 21.06 -7.20 -1.38
C ARG A 93 21.42 -7.55 -2.82
N ASP A 94 21.42 -8.84 -3.12
CA ASP A 94 21.75 -9.37 -4.45
C ASP A 94 20.75 -8.97 -5.54
N GLU A 95 19.55 -8.52 -5.16
CA GLU A 95 18.53 -8.01 -6.08
C GLU A 95 18.83 -6.58 -6.59
N LEU A 96 19.79 -5.87 -5.98
CA LEU A 96 20.20 -4.54 -6.39
C LEU A 96 21.52 -4.56 -7.15
N SER A 97 21.59 -3.79 -8.24
CA SER A 97 22.87 -3.45 -8.85
C SER A 97 23.72 -2.57 -7.92
N GLU A 98 25.04 -2.55 -8.14
CA GLU A 98 25.95 -1.71 -7.35
C GLU A 98 25.58 -0.22 -7.41
N ALA A 99 25.10 0.27 -8.56
CA ALA A 99 24.61 1.64 -8.69
C ALA A 99 23.34 1.90 -7.86
N GLN A 100 22.43 0.92 -7.76
CA GLN A 100 21.23 1.01 -6.93
C GLN A 100 21.59 0.99 -5.44
N LYS A 101 22.52 0.12 -5.02
CA LYS A 101 22.98 0.03 -3.62
C LYS A 101 23.51 1.36 -3.07
N LEU A 102 24.06 2.23 -3.93
CA LEU A 102 24.58 3.54 -3.53
C LEU A 102 23.48 4.56 -3.20
N VAL A 103 22.28 4.41 -3.76
CA VAL A 103 21.19 5.39 -3.64
C VAL A 103 19.95 4.84 -2.93
N GLU A 104 19.93 3.54 -2.68
CA GLU A 104 18.87 2.85 -1.97
C GLU A 104 18.81 3.34 -0.50
N PRO A 105 17.63 3.72 0.00
CA PRO A 105 17.48 4.13 1.38
C PRO A 105 17.61 2.92 2.33
N LYS A 106 18.19 3.16 3.50
CA LYS A 106 18.10 2.25 4.64
C LYS A 106 16.76 2.48 5.32
N ASN A 107 15.80 1.59 5.07
CA ASN A 107 14.40 1.80 5.42
C ASN A 107 13.71 0.54 5.94
N ALA A 108 14.48 -0.42 6.46
CA ALA A 108 13.92 -1.60 7.10
C ALA A 108 12.94 -1.25 8.22
N ASP A 109 13.24 -0.20 9.00
CA ASP A 109 12.36 0.34 10.04
C ASP A 109 11.00 0.79 9.47
N SER A 110 11.00 1.41 8.29
CA SER A 110 9.78 1.86 7.60
C SER A 110 8.92 0.69 7.13
N HIS A 111 9.53 -0.37 6.59
CA HIS A 111 8.81 -1.61 6.23
C HIS A 111 8.18 -2.28 7.46
N LEU A 112 8.94 -2.41 8.55
CA LEU A 112 8.44 -3.02 9.78
C LEU A 112 7.35 -2.16 10.44
N THR A 113 7.50 -0.84 10.42
CA THR A 113 6.49 0.11 10.91
C THR A 113 5.23 0.02 10.05
N TYR A 114 5.35 -0.10 8.73
CA TYR A 114 4.22 -0.26 7.82
C TYR A 114 3.37 -1.47 8.19
N ILE A 115 4.01 -2.64 8.30
CA ILE A 115 3.35 -3.90 8.66
C ILE A 115 2.81 -3.83 10.09
N GLY A 116 3.65 -3.41 11.04
CA GLY A 116 3.32 -3.40 12.46
C GLY A 116 2.14 -2.46 12.78
N ALA A 117 2.11 -1.29 12.16
CA ALA A 117 1.03 -0.32 12.36
C ALA A 117 -0.30 -0.76 11.71
N GLY A 118 -0.28 -1.76 10.83
CA GLY A 118 -1.44 -2.20 10.08
C GLY A 118 -1.82 -1.22 8.96
N LEU A 119 -0.80 -0.65 8.29
CA LEU A 119 -1.03 0.07 7.05
C LEU A 119 -1.28 -0.93 5.92
N GLU A 120 -2.19 -0.56 5.03
CA GLU A 120 -2.62 -1.36 3.90
C GLU A 120 -2.24 -0.65 2.59
N ASN A 121 -1.93 -1.44 1.57
CA ASN A 121 -1.63 -0.91 0.25
C ASN A 121 -2.91 -0.49 -0.46
N CYS A 122 -3.99 -1.23 -0.24
CA CYS A 122 -5.28 -1.04 -0.86
C CYS A 122 -6.39 -0.96 0.19
N VAL A 123 -7.08 0.17 0.29
CA VAL A 123 -8.23 0.36 1.21
C VAL A 123 -9.44 0.85 0.44
N THR A 124 -10.64 0.53 0.93
CA THR A 124 -11.90 1.04 0.37
C THR A 124 -12.64 1.88 1.40
N TYR A 125 -12.97 3.11 1.03
CA TYR A 125 -13.70 4.04 1.87
C TYR A 125 -15.10 4.25 1.29
N LEU A 126 -16.09 4.37 2.18
CA LEU A 126 -17.33 5.09 1.84
C LEU A 126 -16.97 6.58 1.73
N ASN A 127 -17.36 7.22 0.63
CA ASN A 127 -17.06 8.62 0.42
C ASN A 127 -17.84 9.51 1.40
N ASP A 128 -17.12 10.40 2.07
CA ASP A 128 -17.66 11.49 2.88
C ASP A 128 -16.93 12.77 2.48
N ARG A 129 -17.68 13.79 2.05
CA ARG A 129 -17.14 15.07 1.57
C ARG A 129 -16.20 15.75 2.57
N LYS A 130 -16.39 15.50 3.86
CA LYS A 130 -15.67 16.20 4.93
C LYS A 130 -14.56 15.37 5.57
N ALA A 131 -14.53 14.07 5.33
CA ALA A 131 -13.52 13.21 5.94
C ALA A 131 -12.22 13.25 5.12
N PRO A 132 -11.06 13.53 5.74
CA PRO A 132 -9.78 13.42 5.07
C PRO A 132 -9.40 11.94 4.89
N VAL A 133 -8.54 11.69 3.91
CA VAL A 133 -7.92 10.37 3.71
C VAL A 133 -6.42 10.58 3.63
N TYR A 134 -5.70 10.11 4.63
CA TYR A 134 -4.26 10.30 4.71
C TYR A 134 -3.50 9.15 4.06
N PHE A 135 -2.67 9.50 3.07
CA PHE A 135 -1.57 8.67 2.63
C PHE A 135 -0.42 8.83 3.64
N VAL A 136 -0.09 7.75 4.34
CA VAL A 136 0.96 7.71 5.35
C VAL A 136 2.25 7.28 4.68
N ASP A 137 3.21 8.19 4.53
CA ASP A 137 4.56 7.86 4.09
C ASP A 137 5.47 7.67 5.30
N LEU A 138 6.23 6.57 5.32
CA LEU A 138 7.18 6.26 6.38
C LEU A 138 8.64 6.41 5.95
N ASP A 139 8.88 6.72 4.67
CA ASP A 139 10.21 6.84 4.11
C ASP A 139 10.31 7.94 3.04
N GLY A 140 9.63 9.06 3.27
CA GLY A 140 9.38 10.11 2.27
C GLY A 140 10.62 10.88 1.81
N THR A 141 11.72 10.80 2.54
CA THR A 141 13.01 11.42 2.19
C THR A 141 14.17 10.43 2.36
N ASN A 142 15.22 10.59 1.56
CA ASN A 142 16.51 9.92 1.74
C ASN A 142 17.61 11.00 1.84
N GLY A 143 18.05 11.27 3.07
CA GLY A 143 18.86 12.46 3.36
C GLY A 143 18.09 13.74 2.99
N GLU A 144 18.71 14.60 2.16
CA GLU A 144 18.09 15.84 1.67
C GLU A 144 17.15 15.62 0.47
N MET A 145 17.15 14.41 -0.12
CA MET A 145 16.34 14.14 -1.30
C MET A 145 14.91 13.76 -0.91
N ARG A 146 13.94 14.51 -1.42
CA ARG A 146 12.51 14.16 -1.35
C ARG A 146 12.19 13.07 -2.37
N ARG A 147 11.49 12.03 -1.94
CA ARG A 147 11.07 10.94 -2.82
C ARG A 147 9.76 11.30 -3.53
N THR A 148 9.52 10.64 -4.65
CA THR A 148 8.27 10.75 -5.40
C THR A 148 7.39 9.56 -5.10
N ARG A 149 6.18 9.82 -4.64
CA ARG A 149 5.15 8.80 -4.41
C ARG A 149 4.08 8.86 -5.46
N LYS A 150 3.46 7.71 -5.65
CA LYS A 150 2.37 7.46 -6.57
C LYS A 150 1.28 6.70 -5.83
N THR A 151 0.06 7.18 -5.95
CA THR A 151 -1.13 6.47 -5.48
C THR A 151 -2.22 6.64 -6.52
N THR A 152 -3.09 5.64 -6.63
CA THR A 152 -4.26 5.68 -7.50
C THR A 152 -5.51 5.69 -6.63
N VAL A 153 -6.48 6.53 -6.97
CA VAL A 153 -7.80 6.58 -6.34
C VAL A 153 -8.84 6.22 -7.39
N ILE A 154 -9.64 5.20 -7.13
CA ILE A 154 -10.69 4.74 -8.04
C ILE A 154 -12.05 5.00 -7.40
N GLY A 155 -12.84 5.87 -8.02
CA GLY A 155 -14.21 6.15 -7.62
C GLY A 155 -15.15 5.15 -8.26
N PHE A 156 -16.03 4.55 -7.45
CA PHE A 156 -17.00 3.56 -7.92
C PHE A 156 -18.24 3.51 -7.03
N ASN A 157 -19.30 2.88 -7.53
CA ASN A 157 -20.58 2.79 -6.81
C ASN A 157 -20.86 1.39 -6.26
N GLU A 158 -20.46 0.36 -7.01
CA GLU A 158 -20.70 -1.05 -6.71
C GLU A 158 -19.50 -1.88 -7.11
N GLU A 159 -19.28 -2.99 -6.39
CA GLU A 159 -18.31 -4.02 -6.74
C GLU A 159 -18.97 -5.38 -6.55
N SER A 160 -18.56 -6.36 -7.35
CA SER A 160 -19.02 -7.74 -7.22
C SER A 160 -17.84 -8.69 -7.43
N VAL A 161 -17.90 -9.85 -6.78
CA VAL A 161 -16.92 -10.91 -7.00
C VAL A 161 -17.27 -11.61 -8.30
N VAL A 162 -16.36 -11.55 -9.27
CA VAL A 162 -16.54 -12.17 -10.59
C VAL A 162 -15.87 -13.53 -10.70
N GLU A 163 -14.85 -13.80 -9.87
CA GLU A 163 -14.13 -15.07 -9.85
C GLU A 163 -13.44 -15.24 -8.49
N GLN A 164 -13.36 -16.48 -8.01
CA GLN A 164 -12.64 -16.84 -6.80
C GLN A 164 -11.90 -18.15 -7.02
N ARG A 165 -10.60 -18.19 -6.69
CA ARG A 165 -9.76 -19.39 -6.81
C ARG A 165 -8.88 -19.60 -5.60
N THR A 166 -8.51 -20.87 -5.42
CA THR A 166 -7.49 -21.28 -4.46
C THR A 166 -6.22 -21.66 -5.21
N LEU A 167 -5.11 -21.04 -4.85
CA LEU A 167 -3.79 -21.33 -5.42
C LEU A 167 -2.98 -22.12 -4.40
N THR A 168 -2.36 -23.22 -4.85
CA THR A 168 -1.42 -23.98 -4.03
C THR A 168 -0.02 -23.45 -4.25
N ILE A 169 0.56 -22.83 -3.22
CA ILE A 169 1.92 -22.31 -3.27
C ILE A 169 2.86 -23.33 -2.63
N PRO A 170 3.86 -23.84 -3.37
CA PRO A 170 4.85 -24.76 -2.80
C PRO A 170 5.70 -24.01 -1.77
N MET A 171 5.65 -24.46 -0.51
CA MET A 171 6.51 -23.99 0.56
C MET A 171 7.67 -24.97 0.75
N GLY A 172 8.87 -24.45 1.05
CA GLY A 172 9.99 -25.30 1.46
C GLY A 172 9.68 -26.02 2.78
N SER A 173 10.45 -27.07 3.09
CA SER A 173 10.27 -27.90 4.30
C SER A 173 10.62 -27.20 5.63
N HIS A 174 10.89 -25.89 5.59
CA HIS A 174 11.36 -25.14 6.75
C HIS A 174 10.17 -24.62 7.58
N PRO A 175 10.26 -24.63 8.92
CA PRO A 175 9.16 -24.21 9.80
C PRO A 175 8.81 -22.73 9.67
N ILE A 176 9.76 -21.90 9.23
CA ILE A 176 9.56 -20.49 8.88
C ILE A 176 10.21 -20.29 7.51
N GLY A 177 9.45 -19.76 6.57
CA GLY A 177 9.92 -19.45 5.23
C GLY A 177 9.02 -18.40 4.57
N SER A 178 9.58 -17.65 3.63
CA SER A 178 8.86 -16.74 2.77
C SER A 178 8.94 -17.22 1.32
N VAL A 179 7.88 -16.98 0.56
CA VAL A 179 7.86 -17.20 -0.88
C VAL A 179 7.50 -15.89 -1.54
N ASN A 180 8.33 -15.45 -2.47
CA ASN A 180 8.02 -14.29 -3.29
C ASN A 180 6.95 -14.69 -4.32
N LEU A 181 5.72 -14.19 -4.17
CA LEU A 181 4.63 -14.47 -5.11
C LEU A 181 4.84 -13.84 -6.49
N TRP A 182 5.75 -12.87 -6.59
CA TRP A 182 6.17 -12.27 -7.86
C TRP A 182 7.29 -13.04 -8.56
N ASP A 183 7.83 -14.08 -7.95
CA ASP A 183 8.78 -14.96 -8.64
C ASP A 183 8.03 -15.71 -9.76
N PRO A 184 8.45 -15.56 -11.03
CA PRO A 184 7.81 -16.24 -12.17
C PRO A 184 7.76 -17.77 -12.01
N ARG A 185 8.69 -18.35 -11.25
CA ARG A 185 8.74 -19.80 -10.98
C ARG A 185 7.57 -20.28 -10.12
N VAL A 186 6.95 -19.38 -9.35
CA VAL A 186 5.75 -19.68 -8.54
C VAL A 186 4.48 -19.59 -9.39
N GLY A 187 4.50 -18.80 -10.47
CA GLY A 187 3.43 -18.75 -11.47
C GLY A 187 2.14 -18.06 -11.03
N VAL A 188 2.11 -17.39 -9.86
CA VAL A 188 0.90 -16.70 -9.35
C VAL A 188 0.52 -15.51 -10.21
N LEU A 189 1.48 -14.64 -10.53
CA LEU A 189 1.22 -13.47 -11.37
C LEU A 189 0.69 -13.86 -12.74
N GLN A 190 1.32 -14.83 -13.40
CA GLN A 190 0.89 -15.32 -14.71
C GLN A 190 -0.57 -15.81 -14.68
N GLN A 191 -0.93 -16.60 -13.67
CA GLN A 191 -2.31 -17.09 -13.52
C GLN A 191 -3.31 -15.94 -13.30
N LEU A 192 -2.94 -14.92 -12.52
CA LEU A 192 -3.77 -13.75 -12.31
C LEU A 192 -3.93 -12.92 -13.60
N GLU A 193 -2.85 -12.69 -14.35
CA GLU A 193 -2.87 -11.95 -15.62
C GLU A 193 -3.71 -12.65 -16.69
N GLU A 194 -3.54 -13.96 -16.85
CA GLU A 194 -4.34 -14.79 -17.76
C GLU A 194 -5.83 -14.70 -17.41
N GLN A 195 -6.17 -14.82 -16.12
CA GLN A 195 -7.54 -14.75 -15.66
C GLN A 195 -8.17 -13.35 -15.82
N ILE A 196 -7.43 -12.28 -15.53
CA ILE A 196 -7.89 -10.89 -15.77
C ILE A 196 -8.21 -10.70 -17.26
N LYS A 197 -7.34 -11.21 -18.13
CA LYS A 197 -7.50 -11.13 -19.59
C LYS A 197 -8.72 -11.93 -20.07
N GLU A 198 -8.92 -13.14 -19.58
CA GLU A 198 -10.08 -13.99 -19.91
C GLU A 198 -11.40 -13.34 -19.50
N LEU A 199 -11.43 -12.68 -18.33
CA LEU A 199 -12.62 -11.99 -17.82
C LEU A 199 -12.86 -10.64 -18.49
N GLY A 200 -11.91 -10.12 -19.28
CA GLY A 200 -12.01 -8.82 -19.95
C GLY A 200 -12.16 -7.65 -18.96
N LEU A 201 -11.56 -7.76 -17.77
CA LEU A 201 -11.69 -6.74 -16.72
C LEU A 201 -10.76 -5.56 -17.00
N GLU A 202 -11.34 -4.37 -17.14
CA GLU A 202 -10.56 -3.12 -17.25
C GLU A 202 -10.21 -2.54 -15.88
N LYS A 203 -11.12 -2.68 -14.90
CA LYS A 203 -10.96 -2.18 -13.53
C LYS A 203 -11.46 -3.20 -12.54
N GLY A 204 -10.65 -3.47 -11.52
CA GLY A 204 -10.98 -4.40 -10.46
C GLY A 204 -9.91 -4.41 -9.38
N ARG A 205 -10.14 -5.21 -8.35
CA ARG A 205 -9.15 -5.48 -7.30
C ARG A 205 -9.03 -6.98 -7.10
N ILE A 206 -7.81 -7.41 -6.79
CA ILE A 206 -7.55 -8.78 -6.38
C ILE A 206 -7.41 -8.74 -4.86
N SER A 207 -8.20 -9.58 -4.18
CA SER A 207 -8.04 -9.83 -2.75
C SER A 207 -7.35 -11.17 -2.58
N LEU A 208 -6.19 -11.16 -1.92
CA LEU A 208 -5.47 -12.37 -1.55
C LEU A 208 -5.68 -12.62 -0.06
N SER A 209 -6.04 -13.85 0.28
CA SER A 209 -6.14 -14.30 1.66
C SER A 209 -5.47 -15.66 1.77
N LEU A 210 -4.90 -15.93 2.94
CA LEU A 210 -4.32 -17.22 3.23
C LEU A 210 -5.30 -18.12 3.98
N SER A 211 -5.05 -19.42 3.90
CA SER A 211 -5.73 -20.38 4.76
C SER A 211 -5.46 -20.07 6.24
N PRO A 212 -6.36 -20.41 7.18
CA PRO A 212 -6.33 -19.95 8.57
C PRO A 212 -5.03 -20.20 9.38
N ASN A 213 -4.12 -21.03 8.88
CA ASN A 213 -2.87 -21.41 9.54
C ASN A 213 -1.62 -20.71 8.95
N LEU A 214 -1.79 -19.75 8.05
CA LEU A 214 -0.69 -19.06 7.38
C LEU A 214 -0.86 -17.54 7.53
N GLN A 215 0.27 -16.81 7.57
CA GLN A 215 0.30 -15.35 7.64
C GLN A 215 0.84 -14.75 6.35
N LEU A 216 0.10 -13.81 5.76
CA LEU A 216 0.52 -13.11 4.54
C LEU A 216 1.29 -11.87 4.95
N ILE A 217 2.48 -11.70 4.39
CA ILE A 217 3.26 -10.49 4.53
C ILE A 217 3.51 -9.99 3.12
N LEU A 218 2.90 -8.86 2.76
CA LEU A 218 3.20 -8.13 1.53
C LEU A 218 4.38 -7.22 1.84
N LEU A 219 5.57 -7.57 1.34
CA LEU A 219 6.81 -6.79 1.46
C LEU A 219 7.11 -6.04 0.16
#